data_AF-A0A7S1E3G5-F1
#
_entry.id   AF-A0A7S1E3G5-F1
#
_cell.length_a   1.000
_cell.length_b   1.000
_cell.length_c   1.000
_cell.angle_alpha   90.00
_cell.angle_beta   90.00
_cell.angle_gamma   90.00
#
_symmetry.space_group_name_H-M   'P 1'
#
loop_
_entity.id
_entity.type
_entity.pdbx_description
1 polymer ?
#
loop_
_entity_poly.entity_id
_entity_poly.type
_entity_poly.pdbx_seq_one_letter_code
_entity_poly.pdbx_strand_id
1 'polypeptide(L)'
;ETYVPKFQDLKMIYQLGASLDNLSAKLSDEATVEAGLEGVRMFNRDPNFYTGYAKNFISKSILRRADEDPRVGYIRSASTLIGSIDSLLAGGAGLVGKEASQEAVKRVGKAQAFIAKFLAESGVEGNSDIDAFVKKHPM
;
A
#
# COMPACT_ATOMS: atom_id res chain seq x y z
N GLU A 1 24.44 -6.13 18.34
CA GLU A 1 24.64 -5.20 17.22
C GLU A 1 23.35 -4.44 16.96
N THR A 2 23.44 -3.16 16.64
CA THR A 2 22.28 -2.37 16.19
C THR A 2 21.96 -2.79 14.76
N TYR A 3 20.74 -3.27 14.52
CA TYR A 3 20.31 -3.67 13.18
C TYR A 3 20.32 -2.47 12.23
N VAL A 4 20.85 -2.68 11.02
CA VAL A 4 20.87 -1.69 9.93
C VAL A 4 19.84 -2.10 8.89
N PRO A 5 18.79 -1.28 8.63
CA PRO A 5 17.78 -1.56 7.62
C PRO A 5 18.37 -1.78 6.23
N LYS A 6 17.83 -2.78 5.50
CA LYS A 6 18.22 -3.06 4.11
C LYS A 6 16.99 -3.13 3.22
N PHE A 7 17.13 -2.71 1.97
CA PHE A 7 16.05 -2.78 0.97
C PHE A 7 15.40 -4.16 0.87
N GLN A 8 16.18 -5.24 0.97
CA GLN A 8 15.65 -6.60 0.88
C GLN A 8 14.60 -6.91 1.96
N ASP A 9 14.69 -6.26 3.12
CA ASP A 9 13.74 -6.46 4.21
C ASP A 9 12.41 -5.70 3.98
N LEU A 10 12.40 -4.73 3.05
CA LEU A 10 11.26 -3.91 2.66
C LEU A 10 10.70 -4.25 1.29
N LYS A 11 11.36 -5.16 0.55
CA LYS A 11 11.07 -5.44 -0.85
C LYS A 11 9.59 -5.76 -1.09
N MET A 12 8.96 -6.54 -0.22
CA MET A 12 7.54 -6.87 -0.34
C MET A 12 6.62 -5.65 -0.19
N ILE A 13 6.96 -4.70 0.69
CA ILE A 13 6.20 -3.46 0.89
C ILE A 13 6.41 -2.50 -0.29
N TYR A 14 7.65 -2.40 -0.78
CA TYR A 14 7.96 -1.64 -2.00
C TYR A 14 7.21 -2.19 -3.22
N GLN A 15 7.23 -3.52 -3.41
CA GLN A 15 6.53 -4.17 -4.52
C GLN A 15 5.01 -3.97 -4.47
N LEU A 16 4.42 -3.97 -3.27
CA LEU A 16 3.02 -3.56 -3.10
C LEU A 16 2.84 -2.13 -3.66
N GLY A 17 3.61 -1.16 -3.16
CA GLY A 17 3.53 0.23 -3.61
C GLY A 17 3.65 0.38 -5.13
N ALA A 18 4.63 -0.28 -5.75
CA ALA A 18 4.85 -0.24 -7.19
C ALA A 18 3.69 -0.89 -7.98
N SER A 19 3.08 -1.95 -7.45
CA SER A 19 1.95 -2.61 -8.11
C SER A 19 0.69 -1.74 -8.16
N LEU A 20 0.57 -0.77 -7.24
CA LEU A 20 -0.57 0.13 -7.16
C LEU A 20 -0.65 1.11 -8.32
N ASP A 21 0.46 1.42 -9.00
CA ASP A 21 0.42 2.23 -10.22
C ASP A 21 -0.39 1.52 -11.31
N ASN A 22 -0.17 0.22 -11.45
CA ASN A 22 -0.87 -0.61 -12.44
C ASN A 22 -2.34 -0.81 -12.03
N LEU A 23 -2.61 -0.93 -10.73
CA LEU A 23 -3.99 -0.94 -10.22
C LEU A 23 -4.71 0.38 -10.53
N SER A 24 -4.06 1.52 -10.26
CA SER A 24 -4.62 2.85 -10.56
C SER A 24 -4.95 3.01 -12.04
N ALA A 25 -4.05 2.55 -12.93
CA ALA A 25 -4.29 2.58 -14.36
C ALA A 25 -5.53 1.75 -14.76
N LYS A 26 -5.63 0.50 -14.26
CA LYS A 26 -6.77 -0.38 -14.52
C LYS A 26 -8.09 0.17 -13.99
N LEU A 27 -8.08 0.77 -12.80
CA LEU A 27 -9.30 1.34 -12.21
C LEU A 27 -9.77 2.61 -12.92
N SER A 28 -8.89 3.28 -13.65
CA SER A 28 -9.21 4.50 -14.40
C SER A 28 -9.84 4.25 -15.78
N ASP A 29 -9.85 3.00 -16.24
CA ASP A 29 -10.31 2.61 -17.57
C ASP A 29 -11.44 1.58 -17.49
N GLU A 30 -12.58 1.91 -18.10
CA GLU A 30 -13.79 1.06 -18.11
C GLU A 30 -13.52 -0.31 -18.75
N ALA A 31 -12.59 -0.40 -19.71
CA ALA A 31 -12.24 -1.67 -20.34
C ALA A 31 -11.43 -2.60 -19.42
N THR A 32 -10.80 -2.06 -18.38
CA THR A 32 -9.87 -2.80 -17.52
C THR A 32 -10.23 -2.79 -16.03
N VAL A 33 -11.32 -2.11 -15.65
CA VAL A 33 -11.78 -1.99 -14.26
C VAL A 33 -12.05 -3.34 -13.60
N GLU A 34 -12.64 -4.30 -14.32
CA GLU A 34 -12.89 -5.67 -13.81
C GLU A 34 -11.58 -6.43 -13.51
N ALA A 35 -10.56 -6.25 -14.36
CA ALA A 35 -9.24 -6.82 -14.11
C ALA A 35 -8.52 -6.12 -12.93
N GLY A 36 -8.83 -4.84 -12.68
CA GLY A 36 -8.42 -4.13 -11.46
C GLY A 36 -9.10 -4.72 -10.22
N LEU A 37 -10.41 -4.96 -10.30
CA LEU A 37 -11.20 -5.57 -9.22
C LEU A 37 -10.75 -6.97 -8.84
N GLU A 38 -10.42 -7.82 -9.81
CA GLU A 38 -9.84 -9.13 -9.52
C GLU A 38 -8.55 -8.99 -8.69
N GLY A 39 -7.70 -8.02 -9.02
CA GLY A 39 -6.50 -7.69 -8.24
C GLY A 39 -6.83 -7.29 -6.79
N VAL A 40 -7.85 -6.47 -6.58
CA VAL A 40 -8.32 -6.09 -5.23
C VAL A 40 -8.88 -7.28 -4.46
N ARG A 41 -9.65 -8.15 -5.12
CA ARG A 41 -10.20 -9.37 -4.50
C ARG A 41 -9.09 -10.35 -4.10
N MET A 42 -8.06 -10.48 -4.94
CA MET A 42 -6.87 -11.27 -4.63
C MET A 42 -6.12 -10.70 -3.43
N PHE A 43 -5.94 -9.38 -3.37
CA PHE A 43 -5.36 -8.69 -2.21
C PHE A 43 -6.16 -8.96 -0.93
N ASN A 44 -7.50 -8.92 -1.00
CA ASN A 44 -8.38 -9.14 0.15
C ASN A 44 -8.43 -10.58 0.68
N ARG A 45 -7.78 -11.55 0.03
CA ARG A 45 -7.69 -12.93 0.55
C ARG A 45 -6.89 -13.03 1.83
N ASP A 46 -5.90 -12.15 2.01
CA ASP A 46 -5.15 -12.01 3.25
C ASP A 46 -4.89 -10.52 3.55
N PRO A 47 -5.85 -9.85 4.22
CA PRO A 47 -5.75 -8.43 4.55
C PRO A 47 -4.56 -8.09 5.46
N ASN A 48 -4.02 -9.08 6.17
CA ASN A 48 -2.94 -8.90 7.13
C ASN A 48 -1.57 -9.22 6.54
N PHE A 49 -1.49 -9.76 5.32
CA PHE A 49 -0.24 -10.19 4.67
C PHE A 49 0.85 -9.11 4.73
N TYR A 50 0.57 -7.93 4.16
CA TYR A 50 1.54 -6.84 4.09
C TYR A 50 1.77 -6.16 5.44
N THR A 51 0.73 -6.08 6.29
CA THR A 51 0.89 -5.60 7.67
C THR A 51 1.84 -6.52 8.46
N GLY A 52 1.81 -7.83 8.21
CA GLY A 52 2.74 -8.81 8.76
C GLY A 52 4.19 -8.57 8.33
N TYR A 53 4.42 -8.31 7.04
CA TYR A 53 5.76 -7.92 6.55
C TYR A 53 6.27 -6.63 7.20
N ALA A 54 5.42 -5.61 7.32
CA ALA A 54 5.78 -4.36 7.97
C ALA A 54 6.16 -4.60 9.44
N LYS A 55 5.33 -5.34 10.19
CA LYS A 55 5.62 -5.72 11.58
C LYS A 55 6.94 -6.49 11.69
N ASN A 56 7.19 -7.46 10.81
CA ASN A 56 8.40 -8.26 10.81
C ASN A 56 9.65 -7.41 10.57
N PHE A 57 9.57 -6.43 9.65
CA PHE A 57 10.64 -5.46 9.43
C PHE A 57 10.91 -4.63 10.70
N ILE A 58 9.87 -4.03 11.28
CA ILE A 58 9.99 -3.18 12.47
C ILE A 58 10.55 -3.97 13.67
N SER A 59 10.16 -5.23 13.81
CA SER A 59 10.61 -6.11 14.91
C SER A 59 12.12 -6.36 14.91
N LYS A 60 12.82 -6.10 13.79
CA LYS A 60 14.30 -6.20 13.72
C LYS A 60 15.00 -5.07 14.48
N SER A 61 14.35 -3.91 14.61
CA SER A 61 14.87 -2.74 15.33
C SER A 61 14.16 -2.51 16.67
N ILE A 62 12.89 -2.89 16.78
CA ILE A 62 12.04 -2.64 17.95
C ILE A 62 11.58 -3.98 18.53
N LEU A 63 12.19 -4.36 19.65
CA LEU A 63 12.00 -5.69 20.26
C LEU A 63 10.67 -5.86 21.01
N ARG A 64 9.98 -4.75 21.37
CA ARG A 64 8.71 -4.78 22.11
C ARG A 64 7.70 -3.88 21.41
N ARG A 65 6.45 -4.35 21.29
CA ARG A 65 5.31 -3.58 20.74
C ARG A 65 5.54 -3.08 19.30
N ALA A 66 6.23 -3.86 18.48
CA ALA A 66 6.47 -3.53 17.07
C ALA A 66 5.16 -3.35 16.27
N ASP A 67 4.08 -3.99 16.69
CA ASP A 67 2.73 -3.87 16.14
C ASP A 67 2.02 -2.54 16.50
N GLU A 68 2.46 -1.88 17.58
CA GLU A 68 2.04 -0.53 17.99
C GLU A 68 2.85 0.57 17.30
N ASP A 69 3.91 0.23 16.55
CA ASP A 69 4.72 1.23 15.84
C ASP A 69 3.87 1.97 14.78
N PRO A 70 3.89 3.32 14.76
CA PRO A 70 3.12 4.12 13.80
C PRO A 70 3.34 3.72 12.33
N ARG A 71 4.54 3.23 11.99
CA ARG A 71 4.90 2.79 10.64
C ARG A 71 4.10 1.57 10.21
N VAL A 72 3.84 0.62 11.12
CA VAL A 72 2.91 -0.49 10.85
C VAL A 72 1.49 0.04 10.61
N GLY A 73 1.11 1.10 11.32
CA GLY A 73 -0.15 1.81 11.12
C GLY A 73 -0.33 2.38 9.71
N TYR A 74 0.74 2.86 9.05
CA TYR A 74 0.66 3.33 7.67
C TYR A 74 0.31 2.19 6.71
N ILE A 75 0.96 1.03 6.83
CA ILE A 75 0.68 -0.13 5.97
C ILE A 75 -0.72 -0.71 6.23
N ARG A 76 -1.18 -0.68 7.49
CA ARG A 76 -2.55 -1.04 7.85
C ARG A 76 -3.57 -0.10 7.20
N SER A 77 -3.29 1.21 7.22
CA SER A 77 -4.14 2.23 6.60
C SER A 77 -4.19 2.08 5.07
N ALA A 78 -3.04 1.83 4.43
CA ALA A 78 -2.95 1.53 3.01
C ALA A 78 -3.77 0.28 2.64
N SER A 79 -3.60 -0.80 3.41
CA SER A 79 -4.32 -2.06 3.18
C SER A 79 -5.83 -1.90 3.32
N THR A 80 -6.28 -1.11 4.31
CA THR A 80 -7.69 -0.78 4.51
C THR A 80 -8.27 -0.02 3.32
N LEU A 81 -7.54 0.98 2.80
CA LEU A 81 -7.95 1.75 1.63
C LEU A 81 -8.07 0.87 0.38
N ILE A 82 -7.07 0.04 0.10
CA ILE A 82 -7.08 -0.89 -1.03
C ILE A 82 -8.26 -1.86 -0.90
N GLY A 83 -8.41 -2.49 0.27
CA GLY A 83 -9.46 -3.48 0.47
C GLY A 83 -10.88 -2.92 0.37
N SER A 84 -11.05 -1.64 0.69
CA SER A 84 -12.35 -0.96 0.57
C SER A 84 -12.80 -0.70 -0.88
N ILE A 85 -11.91 -0.84 -1.88
CA ILE A 85 -12.22 -0.56 -3.29
C ILE A 85 -13.27 -1.54 -3.84
N ASP A 86 -13.21 -2.82 -3.46
CA ASP A 86 -14.17 -3.83 -3.91
C ASP A 86 -15.60 -3.45 -3.47
N SER A 87 -15.76 -3.03 -2.21
CA SER A 87 -17.05 -2.56 -1.70
C SER A 87 -17.53 -1.28 -2.39
N LEU A 88 -16.63 -0.35 -2.70
CA LEU A 88 -16.94 0.92 -3.37
C LEU A 88 -17.47 0.68 -4.78
N LEU A 89 -16.78 -0.16 -5.56
CA LEU A 89 -17.14 -0.44 -6.94
C LEU A 89 -18.37 -1.35 -7.07
N ALA A 90 -18.72 -2.10 -6.01
CA ALA A 90 -19.99 -2.80 -5.88
C ALA A 90 -21.19 -1.88 -5.57
N GLY A 91 -21.02 -0.54 -5.62
CA GLY A 91 -22.06 0.44 -5.28
C GLY A 91 -22.09 0.84 -3.80
N GLY A 92 -21.10 0.39 -3.01
CA GLY A 92 -20.90 0.86 -1.65
C GLY A 92 -20.67 2.37 -1.61
N ALA A 93 -21.13 3.01 -0.53
CA ALA A 93 -21.12 4.47 -0.38
C ALA A 93 -21.96 5.26 -1.40
N GLY A 94 -22.83 4.59 -2.19
CA GLY A 94 -23.76 5.25 -3.10
C GLY A 94 -23.13 5.81 -4.38
N LEU A 95 -21.87 5.49 -4.66
CA LEU A 95 -21.17 5.88 -5.88
C LEU A 95 -21.26 4.78 -6.93
N VAL A 96 -21.42 5.14 -8.21
CA VAL A 96 -21.56 4.18 -9.31
C VAL A 96 -20.77 4.62 -10.55
N GLY A 97 -20.41 3.64 -11.38
CA GLY A 97 -19.71 3.87 -12.65
C GLY A 97 -18.45 4.71 -12.47
N LYS A 98 -18.31 5.75 -13.29
CA LYS A 98 -17.12 6.62 -13.32
C LYS A 98 -16.80 7.29 -12.00
N GLU A 99 -17.81 7.65 -11.19
CA GLU A 99 -17.58 8.30 -9.89
C GLU A 99 -16.94 7.32 -8.91
N ALA A 100 -17.41 6.07 -8.90
CA ALA A 100 -16.84 5.01 -8.07
C ALA A 100 -15.39 4.69 -8.50
N SER A 101 -15.12 4.64 -9.81
CA SER A 101 -13.77 4.48 -10.36
C SER A 101 -12.82 5.61 -9.96
N GLN A 102 -13.27 6.88 -10.04
CA GLN A 102 -12.46 8.02 -9.61
C GLN A 102 -12.15 8.00 -8.12
N GLU A 103 -13.13 7.65 -7.28
CA GLU A 103 -12.91 7.50 -5.85
C GLU A 103 -11.98 6.31 -5.54
N ALA A 104 -12.07 5.21 -6.30
CA ALA A 104 -11.16 4.08 -6.17
C ALA A 104 -9.71 4.49 -6.46
N VAL A 105 -9.48 5.24 -7.54
CA VAL A 105 -8.15 5.79 -7.89
C VAL A 105 -7.62 6.70 -6.77
N LYS A 106 -8.46 7.56 -6.18
CA LYS A 106 -8.06 8.39 -5.04
C LYS A 106 -7.65 7.56 -3.82
N ARG A 107 -8.35 6.46 -3.54
CA ARG A 107 -7.99 5.53 -2.45
C ARG A 107 -6.66 4.83 -2.73
N VAL A 108 -6.40 4.43 -3.97
CA VAL A 108 -5.09 3.89 -4.39
C VAL A 108 -3.98 4.92 -4.17
N GLY A 109 -4.15 6.16 -4.62
CA GLY A 109 -3.17 7.22 -4.43
C GLY A 109 -2.88 7.51 -2.95
N LYS A 110 -3.91 7.55 -2.10
CA LYS A 110 -3.73 7.67 -0.64
C LYS A 110 -3.00 6.46 -0.04
N ALA A 111 -3.29 5.24 -0.50
CA ALA A 111 -2.58 4.04 -0.07
C ALA A 111 -1.08 4.10 -0.46
N GLN A 112 -0.77 4.58 -1.67
CA GLN A 112 0.61 4.79 -2.11
C GLN A 112 1.34 5.82 -1.23
N ALA A 113 0.67 6.92 -0.84
CA ALA A 113 1.25 7.92 0.06
C ALA A 113 1.58 7.35 1.46
N PHE A 114 0.71 6.50 2.01
CA PHE A 114 1.01 5.78 3.26
C PHE A 114 2.21 4.83 3.12
N ILE A 115 2.31 4.11 2.01
CA ILE A 115 3.45 3.22 1.73
C ILE A 115 4.74 4.04 1.56
N ALA A 116 4.68 5.16 0.83
CA ALA A 116 5.81 6.07 0.67
C ALA A 116 6.30 6.59 2.03
N LYS A 117 5.38 6.98 2.90
CA LYS A 117 5.73 7.40 4.26
C LYS A 117 6.42 6.29 5.06
N PHE A 118 5.90 5.06 4.98
CA PHE A 118 6.57 3.91 5.60
C PHE A 118 8.00 3.72 5.08
N LEU A 119 8.21 3.82 3.76
CA LEU A 119 9.51 3.65 3.14
C LEU A 119 10.47 4.78 3.51
N ALA A 120 9.99 6.02 3.56
CA ALA A 120 10.77 7.19 4.00
C ALA A 120 11.22 7.07 5.47
N GLU A 121 10.38 6.53 6.34
CA GLU A 121 10.67 6.33 7.77
C GLU A 121 11.29 4.96 8.10
N SER A 122 11.69 4.22 7.07
CA SER A 122 12.22 2.86 7.22
C SER A 122 13.69 2.83 7.67
N GLY A 123 14.43 3.92 7.42
CA GLY A 123 15.85 4.03 7.71
C GLY A 123 16.75 3.30 6.70
N VAL A 124 16.20 2.87 5.56
CA VAL A 124 17.01 2.41 4.42
C VAL A 124 17.55 3.63 3.66
N GLU A 125 18.87 3.75 3.60
CA GLU A 125 19.56 4.85 2.94
C GLU A 125 20.12 4.45 1.56
N GLY A 126 20.25 5.43 0.66
CA GLY A 126 20.96 5.27 -0.62
C GLY A 126 20.28 4.33 -1.62
N ASN A 127 18.97 4.09 -1.49
CA ASN A 127 18.21 3.24 -2.41
C ASN A 127 17.37 4.09 -3.37
N SER A 128 17.81 4.17 -4.63
CA SER A 128 17.17 4.98 -5.67
C SER A 128 15.71 4.62 -5.94
N ASP A 129 15.33 3.35 -5.76
CA ASP A 129 13.96 2.89 -5.99
C ASP A 129 13.01 3.42 -4.91
N ILE A 130 13.43 3.37 -3.65
CA ILE A 130 12.71 3.99 -2.53
C ILE A 130 12.62 5.50 -2.74
N ASP A 131 13.74 6.16 -3.06
CA ASP A 131 13.78 7.61 -3.23
C ASP A 131 12.85 8.08 -4.36
N ALA A 132 12.84 7.36 -5.48
CA ALA A 132 11.95 7.63 -6.61
C ALA A 132 10.49 7.43 -6.23
N PHE A 133 10.16 6.35 -5.51
CA PHE A 133 8.79 6.07 -5.06
C PHE A 133 8.28 7.14 -4.08
N VAL A 134 9.10 7.49 -3.09
CA VAL A 134 8.77 8.52 -2.09
C VAL A 134 8.55 9.88 -2.76
N LYS A 135 9.39 10.24 -3.73
CA LYS A 135 9.24 11.48 -4.51
C LYS A 135 7.96 11.50 -5.36
N LYS A 136 7.56 10.35 -5.91
CA LYS A 136 6.38 10.23 -6.77
C LYS A 136 5.08 10.26 -5.98
N HIS A 137 5.08 9.75 -4.75
CA HIS A 137 3.89 9.62 -3.91
C HIS A 137 4.07 10.35 -2.57
N PRO A 138 4.21 11.69 -2.59
CA PRO A 138 4.35 12.46 -1.35
C PRO A 138 3.09 12.33 -0.50
N MET A 139 3.28 12.34 0.83
CA MET A 139 2.17 12.41 1.78
C MET A 139 1.67 13.84 1.96
#